data_AF-O60096-F1
#
_entry.id   AF-O60096-F1
#
_cell.length_a   1.000
_cell.length_b   1.000
_cell.length_c   1.000
_cell.angle_alpha   90.00
_cell.angle_beta   90.00
_cell.angle_gamma   90.00
#
_symmetry.space_group_name_H-M   'P 1'
#
loop_
_entity.id
_entity.type
_entity.pdbx_description
1 polymer ?
#
loop_
_entity_poly.entity_id
_entity_poly.type
_entity_poly.pdbx_seq_one_letter_code
_entity_poly.pdbx_strand_id
1 'polypeptide(L)'
;MRNSVEFSQLGLKTAFNLSQNKTYTSAVKKQFFSTGAFLSNGGNIDLNKHTQKNIDSKYVACNSRSVTPPNDVASSVSKNTLRHKQRLMMAQWLMSPEVQKAKSSSSGNVGLGPNTNQPFPLNPFFKPPRPISHSLRMKITDEYLQGASIEVLARKFNTSPQRIEALIKLRRINDEFEEKKKPILHSYNEVMEKMLNACTKPEMMQFNDGNDIPLRSNPVSLWKSLPEGETFTPQEAAKILKWPSIEELNMRQNATHFHKTSDEHKDLNEDEELISSSPSEVGKRVFRLIDLSTGNVYRRDTGGDIYVKRKKSTT
;
A
#
# COMPACT_ATOMS: atom_id res chain seq x y z
N MET A 1 37.27 27.73 -22.57
CA MET A 1 36.16 28.17 -23.44
C MET A 1 34.90 27.47 -22.96
N ARG A 2 34.33 27.84 -21.81
CA ARG A 2 33.24 28.82 -21.61
C ARG A 2 32.14 28.70 -22.67
N ASN A 3 31.02 28.08 -22.30
CA ASN A 3 29.69 28.54 -22.66
C ASN A 3 28.75 28.24 -21.49
N SER A 4 28.25 29.32 -20.91
CA SER A 4 27.33 29.42 -19.79
C SER A 4 26.07 30.04 -20.38
N VAL A 5 24.90 29.46 -20.12
CA VAL A 5 23.60 30.04 -20.49
C VAL A 5 22.71 30.01 -19.26
N GLU A 6 22.51 31.20 -18.70
CA GLU A 6 21.48 31.54 -17.73
C GLU A 6 20.09 31.43 -18.38
N PHE A 7 19.09 30.96 -17.63
CA PHE A 7 17.70 31.27 -17.95
C PHE A 7 16.96 31.70 -16.68
N SER A 8 16.38 32.88 -16.80
CA SER A 8 15.85 33.72 -15.74
C SER A 8 14.47 33.30 -15.25
N GLN A 9 14.20 33.68 -14.00
CA GLN A 9 12.95 33.56 -13.26
C GLN A 9 11.80 34.32 -13.92
N LEU A 10 10.60 33.72 -13.91
CA LEU A 10 9.33 34.44 -13.81
C LEU A 10 8.39 33.66 -12.89
N GLY A 11 8.08 34.28 -11.75
CA GLY A 11 7.11 33.79 -10.78
C GLY A 11 5.69 34.27 -11.08
N LEU A 12 4.71 33.45 -10.72
CA LEU A 12 3.34 33.87 -10.47
C LEU A 12 2.87 33.23 -9.17
N LYS A 13 2.58 34.10 -8.21
CA LYS A 13 1.92 33.82 -6.94
C LYS A 13 0.42 33.77 -7.19
N THR A 14 -0.26 32.74 -6.69
CA THR A 14 -1.69 32.82 -6.44
C THR A 14 -2.03 32.02 -5.19
N ALA A 15 -2.36 32.77 -4.14
CA ALA A 15 -2.95 32.25 -2.91
C ALA A 15 -4.43 31.97 -3.15
N PHE A 16 -4.93 30.82 -2.67
CA PHE A 16 -6.36 30.68 -2.39
C PHE A 16 -6.52 29.90 -1.08
N ASN A 17 -7.04 30.62 -0.10
CA ASN A 17 -7.34 30.20 1.25
C ASN A 17 -8.87 30.15 1.32
N LEU A 18 -9.49 28.99 1.52
CA LEU A 18 -10.89 28.92 1.91
C LEU A 18 -11.15 27.63 2.71
N SER A 19 -11.05 27.79 4.02
CA SER A 19 -11.79 27.03 5.04
C SER A 19 -13.29 27.05 4.71
N GLN A 20 -13.99 25.92 4.89
CA GLN A 20 -15.32 25.84 5.50
C GLN A 20 -15.64 24.40 5.94
N ASN A 21 -15.94 24.29 7.23
CA ASN A 21 -16.41 23.11 7.96
C ASN A 21 -17.75 22.59 7.43
N LYS A 22 -17.91 21.26 7.32
CA LYS A 22 -19.23 20.61 7.44
C LYS A 22 -19.14 19.35 8.28
N THR A 23 -19.72 19.45 9.47
CA THR A 23 -20.05 18.38 10.41
C THR A 23 -21.12 17.45 9.83
N TYR A 24 -20.91 16.14 9.88
CA TYR A 24 -21.97 15.14 9.73
C TYR A 24 -22.08 14.31 11.01
N THR A 25 -23.20 14.48 11.70
CA THR A 25 -23.69 13.64 12.78
C THR A 25 -24.50 12.49 12.16
N SER A 26 -24.23 11.26 12.58
CA SER A 26 -25.08 10.10 12.29
C SER A 26 -25.05 9.16 13.49
N ALA A 27 -26.15 9.18 14.23
CA ALA A 27 -26.49 8.21 15.26
C ALA A 27 -27.09 6.95 14.58
N VAL A 28 -26.97 5.79 15.22
CA VAL A 28 -28.11 4.89 15.56
C VAL A 28 -27.63 3.48 15.97
N LYS A 29 -28.23 3.04 17.09
CA LYS A 29 -28.44 1.67 17.61
C LYS A 29 -27.26 0.82 18.12
N LYS A 30 -27.15 0.81 19.46
CA LYS A 30 -26.78 -0.37 20.27
C LYS A 30 -28.06 -1.11 20.69
N GLN A 31 -28.07 -2.44 20.59
CA GLN A 31 -29.02 -3.31 21.28
C GLN A 31 -28.30 -4.02 22.43
N PHE A 32 -28.95 -4.01 23.60
CA PHE A 32 -28.56 -4.64 24.85
C PHE A 32 -29.10 -6.06 24.93
N PHE A 33 -28.36 -6.98 25.56
CA PHE A 33 -28.94 -8.07 26.35
C PHE A 33 -28.15 -8.22 27.65
N SER A 34 -28.89 -8.24 28.75
CA SER A 34 -28.50 -8.32 30.16
C SER A 34 -29.35 -9.41 30.80
N THR A 35 -28.73 -10.30 31.58
CA THR A 35 -29.28 -11.12 32.70
C THR A 35 -28.10 -11.96 33.21
N GLY A 36 -27.80 -12.19 34.48
CA GLY A 36 -28.41 -11.83 35.76
C GLY A 36 -27.46 -12.36 36.86
N ALA A 37 -27.49 -11.72 38.03
CA ALA A 37 -26.65 -12.03 39.18
C ALA A 37 -27.21 -13.19 40.01
N PHE A 38 -26.34 -13.96 40.69
CA PHE A 38 -26.69 -14.69 41.90
C PHE A 38 -25.53 -14.68 42.91
N LEU A 39 -25.94 -14.60 44.18
CA LEU A 39 -25.19 -14.15 45.35
C LEU A 39 -24.39 -15.24 46.07
N SER A 40 -23.32 -14.76 46.74
CA SER A 40 -22.70 -15.13 48.02
C SER A 40 -22.97 -16.50 48.69
N ASN A 41 -21.90 -17.20 49.11
CA ASN A 41 -21.57 -17.32 50.53
C ASN A 41 -20.14 -17.87 50.75
N GLY A 42 -19.48 -17.39 51.81
CA GLY A 42 -18.06 -17.61 52.11
C GLY A 42 -17.72 -18.90 52.85
N GLY A 43 -16.41 -19.17 52.90
CA GLY A 43 -15.76 -20.20 53.71
C GLY A 43 -14.27 -20.28 53.39
N ASN A 44 -13.44 -19.75 54.29
CA ASN A 44 -11.96 -19.73 54.22
C ASN A 44 -11.35 -21.13 54.14
N ILE A 45 -10.49 -21.38 53.16
CA ILE A 45 -9.36 -22.32 53.26
C ILE A 45 -8.19 -21.73 52.45
N ASP A 46 -7.13 -21.32 53.16
CA ASP A 46 -5.83 -20.97 52.59
C ASP A 46 -5.15 -22.21 51.99
N LEU A 47 -4.64 -22.11 50.75
CA LEU A 47 -3.34 -22.65 50.31
C LEU A 47 -3.16 -22.50 48.78
N ASN A 48 -2.22 -21.60 48.42
CA ASN A 48 -1.27 -21.70 47.32
C ASN A 48 -1.73 -21.93 45.85
N LYS A 49 -1.41 -20.89 45.05
CA LYS A 49 -0.92 -20.89 43.65
C LYS A 49 -1.96 -20.91 42.52
N HIS A 50 -2.07 -19.72 41.92
CA HIS A 50 -2.80 -19.32 40.73
C HIS A 50 -2.88 -20.35 39.59
N THR A 51 -4.10 -20.81 39.33
CA THR A 51 -4.51 -21.42 38.06
C THR A 51 -5.36 -20.40 37.30
N GLN A 52 -4.90 -19.98 36.12
CA GLN A 52 -5.64 -19.10 35.22
C GLN A 52 -6.77 -19.87 34.52
N LYS A 53 -7.99 -19.35 34.63
CA LYS A 53 -9.18 -19.78 33.91
C LYS A 53 -9.11 -19.33 32.44
N ASN A 54 -9.35 -20.32 31.57
CA ASN A 54 -10.16 -20.30 30.34
C ASN A 54 -10.45 -18.93 29.68
N ILE A 55 -9.88 -18.74 28.50
CA ILE A 55 -10.38 -17.82 27.47
C ILE A 55 -10.61 -18.67 26.22
N ASP A 56 -11.88 -18.84 25.87
CA ASP A 56 -12.33 -19.46 24.63
C ASP A 56 -11.84 -18.64 23.44
N SER A 57 -10.85 -19.15 22.70
CA SER A 57 -10.41 -18.58 21.43
C SER A 57 -10.85 -19.48 20.28
N LYS A 58 -11.89 -19.01 19.58
CA LYS A 58 -12.45 -19.58 18.37
C LYS A 58 -11.54 -19.21 17.19
N TYR A 59 -10.42 -19.93 17.02
CA TYR A 59 -9.58 -19.80 15.82
C TYR A 59 -9.90 -20.91 14.81
N VAL A 60 -10.18 -20.49 13.58
CA VAL A 60 -10.39 -21.35 12.40
C VAL A 60 -9.08 -22.04 12.05
N ALA A 61 -9.01 -23.36 12.27
CA ALA A 61 -7.88 -24.17 11.86
C ALA A 61 -7.95 -24.44 10.34
N CYS A 62 -6.94 -24.01 9.60
CA CYS A 62 -6.74 -24.37 8.21
C CYS A 62 -6.33 -25.86 8.11
N ASN A 63 -7.22 -26.67 7.55
CA ASN A 63 -7.00 -28.08 7.24
C ASN A 63 -6.00 -28.21 6.06
N SER A 64 -4.71 -28.31 6.35
CA SER A 64 -3.73 -28.74 5.36
C SER A 64 -3.90 -30.25 5.11
N ARG A 65 -4.51 -30.61 3.98
CA ARG A 65 -4.51 -32.00 3.48
C ARG A 65 -3.07 -32.42 3.20
N SER A 66 -2.57 -33.40 3.94
CA SER A 66 -1.25 -34.00 3.70
C SER A 66 -1.33 -34.97 2.52
N VAL A 67 -0.49 -34.74 1.52
CA VAL A 67 -0.16 -35.67 0.45
C VAL A 67 0.69 -36.80 1.02
N THR A 68 0.23 -38.05 0.92
CA THR A 68 1.00 -39.26 1.26
C THR A 68 1.65 -39.86 0.02
N PRO A 69 2.94 -40.22 0.09
CA PRO A 69 3.40 -41.50 -0.48
C PRO A 69 4.41 -42.22 0.46
N PRO A 70 4.74 -43.51 0.22
CA PRO A 70 4.52 -44.57 1.21
C PRO A 70 5.82 -45.12 1.81
N ASN A 71 5.75 -45.62 3.05
CA ASN A 71 6.21 -46.96 3.40
C ASN A 71 6.01 -47.26 4.89
N ASP A 72 5.41 -48.41 5.11
CA ASP A 72 4.89 -48.97 6.35
C ASP A 72 5.99 -49.42 7.31
N VAL A 73 6.03 -48.86 8.54
CA VAL A 73 6.39 -49.63 9.76
C VAL A 73 5.99 -48.98 11.10
N ALA A 74 5.43 -47.76 11.15
CA ALA A 74 5.26 -47.02 12.43
C ALA A 74 3.80 -46.81 12.89
N SER A 75 2.86 -47.62 12.43
CA SER A 75 1.41 -47.45 12.72
C SER A 75 0.97 -47.82 14.14
N SER A 76 1.88 -48.17 15.08
CA SER A 76 1.51 -48.58 16.45
C SER A 76 1.87 -47.58 17.57
N VAL A 77 2.22 -46.34 17.26
CA VAL A 77 2.44 -45.30 18.28
C VAL A 77 1.20 -44.41 18.38
N SER A 78 0.64 -44.25 19.59
CA SER A 78 -0.55 -43.41 19.80
C SER A 78 -0.32 -42.00 19.25
N LYS A 79 -1.35 -41.41 18.61
CA LYS A 79 -1.30 -40.03 18.07
C LYS A 79 -0.87 -39.02 19.14
N ASN A 80 -1.13 -39.31 20.43
CA ASN A 80 -0.73 -38.47 21.56
C ASN A 80 0.78 -38.52 21.82
N THR A 81 1.41 -39.68 21.71
CA THR A 81 2.86 -39.85 21.89
C THR A 81 3.65 -39.19 20.76
N LEU A 82 3.18 -39.32 19.50
CA LEU A 82 3.76 -38.62 18.35
C LEU A 82 3.68 -37.10 18.50
N ARG A 83 2.53 -36.58 18.95
CA ARG A 83 2.34 -35.15 19.27
C ARG A 83 3.26 -34.69 20.40
N HIS A 84 3.48 -35.51 21.42
CA HIS A 84 4.40 -35.20 22.51
C HIS A 84 5.85 -35.12 22.02
N LYS A 85 6.32 -36.12 21.26
CA LYS A 85 7.67 -36.11 20.66
C LYS A 85 7.91 -34.88 19.77
N GLN A 86 6.95 -34.54 18.92
CA GLN A 86 7.03 -33.35 18.06
C GLN A 86 7.08 -32.05 18.87
N ARG A 87 6.27 -31.93 19.93
CA ARG A 87 6.31 -30.77 20.83
C ARG A 87 7.65 -30.64 21.55
N LEU A 88 8.24 -31.76 21.99
CA LEU A 88 9.57 -31.76 22.59
C LEU A 88 10.65 -31.33 21.60
N MET A 89 10.62 -31.86 20.36
CA MET A 89 11.53 -31.44 19.29
C MET A 89 11.37 -29.95 18.96
N MET A 90 10.13 -29.44 18.91
CA MET A 90 9.85 -28.03 18.71
C MET A 90 10.38 -27.17 19.87
N ALA A 91 10.18 -27.60 21.12
CA ALA A 91 10.69 -26.88 22.28
C ALA A 91 12.23 -26.86 22.29
N GLN A 92 12.87 -27.98 21.96
CA GLN A 92 14.32 -28.08 21.79
C GLN A 92 14.80 -27.15 20.66
N TRP A 93 14.07 -27.08 19.54
CA TRP A 93 14.38 -26.18 18.44
C TRP A 93 14.22 -24.69 18.83
N LEU A 94 13.18 -24.32 19.59
CA LEU A 94 13.02 -22.96 20.11
C LEU A 94 14.14 -22.54 21.07
N MET A 95 14.80 -23.51 21.71
CA MET A 95 15.98 -23.30 22.54
C MET A 95 17.29 -23.31 21.74
N SER A 96 17.26 -23.58 20.43
CA SER A 96 18.46 -23.62 19.61
C SER A 96 19.12 -22.24 19.54
N PRO A 97 20.46 -22.17 19.38
CA PRO A 97 21.18 -20.90 19.27
C PRO A 97 20.68 -20.02 18.11
N GLU A 98 20.19 -20.64 17.03
CA GLU A 98 19.67 -19.95 15.85
C GLU A 98 18.41 -19.14 16.18
N VAL A 99 17.45 -19.76 16.87
CA VAL A 99 16.20 -19.11 17.30
C VAL A 99 16.49 -18.08 18.39
N GLN A 100 17.39 -18.38 19.33
CA GLN A 100 17.77 -17.44 20.37
C GLN A 100 18.51 -16.21 19.81
N LYS A 101 19.35 -16.38 18.79
CA LYS A 101 19.99 -15.28 18.07
C LYS A 101 18.94 -14.40 17.39
N ALA A 102 17.96 -15.00 16.72
CA ALA A 102 16.87 -14.25 16.09
C ALA A 102 16.00 -13.49 17.12
N LYS A 103 15.77 -14.08 18.30
CA LYS A 103 14.99 -13.46 19.39
C LYS A 103 15.76 -12.35 20.13
N SER A 104 17.06 -12.53 20.34
CA SER A 104 17.92 -11.60 21.11
C SER A 104 18.53 -10.49 20.26
N SER A 105 18.38 -10.54 18.94
CA SER A 105 18.79 -9.51 18.00
C SER A 105 18.01 -8.21 18.25
N SER A 106 18.44 -7.44 19.24
CA SER A 106 17.98 -6.08 19.52
C SER A 106 18.29 -5.12 18.36
N SER A 107 19.13 -5.55 17.41
CA SER A 107 19.59 -4.81 16.24
C SER A 107 18.89 -5.25 14.95
N GLY A 108 17.56 -5.06 14.91
CA GLY A 108 16.62 -5.04 13.76
C GLY A 108 16.80 -6.00 12.57
N ASN A 109 17.56 -7.07 12.75
CA ASN A 109 17.80 -8.11 11.76
C ASN A 109 17.08 -9.37 12.24
N VAL A 110 15.84 -9.55 11.78
CA VAL A 110 14.90 -10.60 12.24
C VAL A 110 14.90 -11.82 11.30
N GLY A 111 15.90 -11.92 10.41
CA GLY A 111 15.99 -13.02 9.46
C GLY A 111 16.36 -14.36 10.11
N LEU A 112 15.65 -15.43 9.74
CA LEU A 112 16.07 -16.81 10.01
C LEU A 112 17.01 -17.36 8.92
N GLY A 113 17.22 -16.60 7.84
CA GLY A 113 18.11 -16.99 6.75
C GLY A 113 19.61 -16.81 7.09
N PRO A 114 20.50 -17.29 6.21
CA PRO A 114 21.94 -17.10 6.35
C PRO A 114 22.35 -15.62 6.34
N ASN A 115 21.57 -14.79 5.64
CA ASN A 115 21.76 -13.34 5.59
C ASN A 115 20.79 -12.64 6.56
N THR A 116 21.26 -11.56 7.19
CA THR A 116 20.46 -10.77 8.15
C THR A 116 19.17 -10.18 7.58
N ASN A 117 19.17 -9.88 6.27
CA ASN A 117 18.05 -9.29 5.56
C ASN A 117 17.16 -10.34 4.87
N GLN A 118 17.35 -11.63 5.16
CA GLN A 118 16.62 -12.73 4.55
C GLN A 118 15.66 -13.36 5.59
N PRO A 119 14.36 -13.01 5.56
CA PRO A 119 13.40 -13.53 6.53
C PRO A 119 13.17 -15.03 6.40
N PHE A 120 13.23 -15.57 5.18
CA PHE A 120 12.91 -16.97 4.92
C PHE A 120 14.15 -17.75 4.43
N PRO A 121 14.58 -18.82 5.13
CA PRO A 121 15.79 -19.55 4.77
C PRO A 121 15.68 -20.23 3.40
N LEU A 122 14.48 -20.70 3.03
CA LEU A 122 14.23 -21.39 1.76
C LEU A 122 14.01 -20.44 0.56
N ASN A 123 13.85 -19.14 0.79
CA ASN A 123 13.67 -18.16 -0.28
C ASN A 123 14.78 -17.09 -0.24
N PRO A 124 15.90 -17.30 -0.96
CA PRO A 124 17.02 -16.37 -0.97
C PRO A 124 16.74 -15.08 -1.74
N PHE A 125 15.72 -15.05 -2.60
CA PHE A 125 15.41 -13.89 -3.45
C PHE A 125 14.54 -12.86 -2.73
N PHE A 126 13.74 -13.27 -1.75
CA PHE A 126 12.92 -12.35 -0.98
C PHE A 126 13.75 -11.64 0.09
N LYS A 127 14.23 -10.44 -0.25
CA LYS A 127 14.95 -9.52 0.64
C LYS A 127 14.16 -8.22 0.74
N PRO A 128 13.28 -8.06 1.75
CA PRO A 128 12.45 -6.88 1.84
C PRO A 128 13.34 -5.63 2.02
N PRO A 129 13.07 -4.53 1.28
CA PRO A 129 13.78 -3.29 1.48
C PRO A 129 13.45 -2.70 2.85
N ARG A 130 14.40 -1.98 3.44
CA ARG A 130 14.23 -1.32 4.73
C ARG A 130 13.19 -0.20 4.62
N PRO A 131 12.23 -0.09 5.56
CA PRO A 131 11.22 0.96 5.53
C PRO A 131 11.82 2.34 5.82
N ILE A 132 11.10 3.41 5.50
CA ILE A 132 11.52 4.80 5.79
C ILE A 132 11.18 5.12 7.24
N SER A 133 12.16 5.59 8.03
CA SER A 133 11.93 6.01 9.42
C SER A 133 10.93 7.17 9.51
N HIS A 134 10.23 7.28 10.64
CA HIS A 134 9.26 8.34 10.88
C HIS A 134 9.89 9.72 10.70
N SER A 135 11.07 9.96 11.29
CA SER A 135 11.78 11.24 11.17
C SER A 135 12.07 11.62 9.71
N LEU A 136 12.47 10.66 8.88
CA LEU A 136 12.74 10.89 7.46
C LEU A 136 11.45 11.12 6.67
N ARG A 137 10.37 10.41 6.98
CA ARG A 137 9.03 10.66 6.41
C ARG A 137 8.58 12.09 6.69
N MET A 138 8.72 12.55 7.93
CA MET A 138 8.38 13.93 8.33
C MET A 138 9.21 14.94 7.55
N LYS A 139 10.54 14.74 7.46
CA LYS A 139 11.42 15.61 6.67
C LYS A 139 10.99 15.72 5.20
N ILE A 140 10.66 14.61 4.56
CA ILE A 140 10.18 14.60 3.16
C ILE A 140 8.88 15.42 3.03
N THR A 141 7.94 15.22 3.95
CA THR A 141 6.66 15.93 3.91
C THR A 141 6.80 17.41 4.23
N ASP A 142 7.70 17.78 5.13
CA ASP A 142 7.95 19.16 5.50
C ASP A 142 8.61 19.93 4.34
N GLU A 143 9.55 19.30 3.61
CA GLU A 143 10.12 19.87 2.39
C GLU A 143 9.08 20.03 1.27
N TYR A 144 8.12 19.10 1.16
CA TYR A 144 7.00 19.25 0.23
C TYR A 144 6.10 20.43 0.61
N LEU A 145 5.79 20.61 1.91
CA LEU A 145 5.01 21.74 2.41
C LEU A 145 5.72 23.08 2.23
N GLN A 146 7.05 23.10 2.16
CA GLN A 146 7.86 24.27 1.81
C GLN A 146 7.80 24.63 0.31
N GLY A 147 7.17 23.80 -0.52
CA GLY A 147 6.96 24.04 -1.96
C GLY A 147 7.88 23.24 -2.89
N ALA A 148 8.62 22.25 -2.39
CA ALA A 148 9.40 21.37 -3.26
C ALA A 148 8.47 20.47 -4.11
N SER A 149 8.77 20.35 -5.40
CA SER A 149 8.01 19.46 -6.28
C SER A 149 8.33 17.98 -5.99
N ILE A 150 7.37 17.11 -6.26
CA ILE A 150 7.48 15.65 -6.03
C ILE A 150 8.70 15.08 -6.78
N GLU A 151 8.96 15.54 -8.01
CA GLU A 151 10.11 15.10 -8.82
C GLU A 151 11.46 15.51 -8.23
N VAL A 152 11.55 16.70 -7.62
CA VAL A 152 12.77 17.16 -6.96
C VAL A 152 13.01 16.33 -5.70
N LEU A 153 11.96 16.03 -4.93
CA LEU A 153 12.05 15.17 -3.75
C LEU A 153 12.42 13.73 -4.13
N ALA A 154 11.80 13.17 -5.18
CA ALA A 154 12.11 11.84 -5.69
C ALA A 154 13.60 11.71 -6.06
N ARG A 155 14.15 12.70 -6.76
CA ARG A 155 15.58 12.75 -7.09
C ARG A 155 16.47 12.95 -5.87
N LYS A 156 16.07 13.82 -4.93
CA LYS A 156 16.86 14.12 -3.72
C LYS A 156 16.95 12.93 -2.76
N PHE A 157 15.87 12.17 -2.61
CA PHE A 157 15.79 11.01 -1.71
C PHE A 157 15.97 9.67 -2.42
N ASN A 158 16.35 9.66 -3.70
CA ASN A 158 16.53 8.46 -4.53
C ASN A 158 15.36 7.48 -4.39
N THR A 159 14.14 7.95 -4.64
CA THR A 159 12.93 7.11 -4.54
C THR A 159 11.92 7.46 -5.61
N SER A 160 10.95 6.58 -5.86
CA SER A 160 9.93 6.81 -6.88
C SER A 160 8.99 7.97 -6.50
N PRO A 161 8.53 8.77 -7.49
CA PRO A 161 7.51 9.80 -7.28
C PRO A 161 6.26 9.25 -6.59
N GLN A 162 5.84 8.04 -6.96
CA GLN A 162 4.70 7.35 -6.36
C GLN A 162 4.86 7.12 -4.85
N ARG A 163 6.09 6.80 -4.39
CA ARG A 163 6.34 6.62 -2.96
C ARG A 163 6.25 7.96 -2.23
N ILE A 164 6.78 9.04 -2.80
CA ILE A 164 6.67 10.39 -2.23
C ILE A 164 5.20 10.80 -2.12
N GLU A 165 4.39 10.61 -3.17
CA GLU A 165 2.95 10.86 -3.12
C GLU A 165 2.25 10.07 -2.01
N ALA A 166 2.57 8.78 -1.87
CA ALA A 166 2.01 7.95 -0.82
C ALA A 166 2.38 8.45 0.58
N LEU A 167 3.62 8.91 0.79
CA LEU A 167 4.04 9.52 2.06
C LEU A 167 3.24 10.78 2.38
N ILE A 168 3.04 11.65 1.40
CA ILE A 168 2.24 12.88 1.57
C ILE A 168 0.79 12.53 1.92
N LYS A 169 0.20 11.54 1.23
CA LYS A 169 -1.17 11.05 1.53
C LYS A 169 -1.27 10.49 2.95
N LEU A 170 -0.33 9.64 3.36
CA LEU A 170 -0.30 9.07 4.71
C LEU A 170 -0.14 10.15 5.79
N ARG A 171 0.65 11.20 5.51
CA ARG A 171 0.79 12.34 6.43
C ARG A 171 -0.53 13.08 6.61
N ARG A 172 -1.24 13.39 5.52
CA ARG A 172 -2.56 14.03 5.59
C ARG A 172 -3.56 13.23 6.43
N ILE A 173 -3.57 11.90 6.26
CA ILE A 173 -4.43 11.01 7.07
C ILE A 173 -4.02 11.05 8.55
N ASN A 174 -2.72 11.08 8.84
CA ASN A 174 -2.23 11.20 10.21
C ASN A 174 -2.68 12.52 10.86
N ASP A 175 -2.53 13.64 10.15
CA ASP A 175 -2.95 14.95 10.62
C ASP A 175 -4.48 14.99 10.85
N GLU A 176 -5.29 14.41 9.95
CA GLU A 176 -6.74 14.25 10.12
C GLU A 176 -7.09 13.41 11.37
N PHE A 177 -6.28 12.41 11.69
CA PHE A 177 -6.49 11.58 12.89
C PHE A 177 -6.15 12.36 14.17
N GLU A 178 -5.12 13.19 14.15
CA GLU A 178 -4.76 14.11 15.25
C GLU A 178 -5.88 15.14 15.47
N GLU A 179 -6.39 15.77 14.40
CA GLU A 179 -7.51 16.72 14.45
C GLU A 179 -8.77 16.08 15.03
N LYS A 180 -9.06 14.82 14.66
CA LYS A 180 -10.19 14.03 15.18
C LYS A 180 -9.92 13.42 16.56
N LYS A 181 -8.76 13.69 17.17
CA LYS A 181 -8.32 13.11 18.45
C LYS A 181 -8.43 11.58 18.50
N LYS A 182 -8.18 10.91 17.38
CA LYS A 182 -8.13 9.45 17.32
C LYS A 182 -6.80 8.98 17.94
N PRO A 183 -6.79 7.85 18.65
CA PRO A 183 -5.56 7.34 19.25
C PRO A 183 -4.57 6.89 18.18
N ILE A 184 -3.36 7.48 18.19
CA ILE A 184 -2.24 7.10 17.32
C ILE A 184 -1.29 6.21 18.11
N LEU A 185 -0.91 5.07 17.52
CA LEU A 185 -0.10 4.03 18.18
C LEU A 185 1.41 4.30 18.03
N HIS A 186 1.92 5.38 18.64
CA HIS A 186 3.34 5.76 18.53
C HIS A 186 4.29 4.69 19.06
N SER A 187 4.01 4.10 20.23
CA SER A 187 4.85 3.06 20.83
C SER A 187 4.97 1.81 19.94
N TYR A 188 3.90 1.45 19.26
CA TYR A 188 3.93 0.36 18.29
C TYR A 188 4.79 0.72 17.08
N ASN A 189 4.66 1.93 16.55
CA ASN A 189 5.49 2.40 15.42
C ASN A 189 6.98 2.36 15.78
N GLU A 190 7.38 2.83 16.96
CA GLU A 190 8.77 2.80 17.42
C GLU A 190 9.35 1.38 17.49
N VAL A 191 8.59 0.44 18.06
CA VAL A 191 8.99 -0.97 18.11
C VAL A 191 9.15 -1.55 16.70
N MET A 192 8.24 -1.23 15.80
CA MET A 192 8.28 -1.72 14.42
C MET A 192 9.44 -1.10 13.62
N GLU A 193 9.74 0.18 13.80
CA GLU A 193 10.87 0.84 13.14
C GLU A 193 12.20 0.23 13.59
N LYS A 194 12.34 -0.08 14.89
CA LYS A 194 13.50 -0.79 15.42
C LYS A 194 13.58 -2.23 14.91
N MET A 195 12.45 -2.94 14.85
CA MET A 195 12.39 -4.34 14.40
C MET A 195 12.74 -4.48 12.91
N LEU A 196 12.30 -3.53 12.08
CA LEU A 196 12.47 -3.56 10.62
C LEU A 196 13.73 -2.83 10.12
N ASN A 197 14.59 -2.33 11.03
CA ASN A 197 15.77 -1.55 10.68
C ASN A 197 15.46 -0.38 9.74
N ALA A 198 14.49 0.46 10.12
CA ALA A 198 14.07 1.59 9.29
C ALA A 198 15.24 2.53 8.93
N CYS A 199 15.25 3.02 7.69
CA CYS A 199 16.26 3.93 7.17
C CYS A 199 16.12 5.31 7.81
N THR A 200 17.12 5.70 8.59
CA THR A 200 17.22 7.03 9.21
C THR A 200 17.94 8.04 8.31
N LYS A 201 18.85 7.56 7.45
CA LYS A 201 19.61 8.38 6.51
C LYS A 201 19.04 8.27 5.09
N PRO A 202 18.98 9.38 4.33
CA PRO A 202 18.48 9.36 2.95
C PRO A 202 19.36 8.47 2.05
N GLU A 203 20.67 8.43 2.27
CA GLU A 203 21.63 7.60 1.51
C GLU A 203 21.37 6.09 1.64
N MET A 204 20.68 5.67 2.71
CA MET A 204 20.36 4.25 2.94
C MET A 204 19.03 3.82 2.32
N MET A 205 18.29 4.74 1.68
CA MET A 205 17.07 4.39 0.96
C MET A 205 17.44 3.63 -0.32
N GLN A 206 17.21 2.32 -0.33
CA GLN A 206 17.55 1.42 -1.46
C GLN A 206 16.38 1.24 -2.43
N PHE A 207 15.54 2.25 -2.56
CA PHE A 207 14.33 2.15 -3.35
C PHE A 207 14.59 2.58 -4.80
N ASN A 208 15.17 1.69 -5.58
CA ASN A 208 15.50 1.94 -6.99
C ASN A 208 14.28 1.87 -7.93
N ASP A 209 13.06 1.84 -7.39
CA ASP A 209 11.80 1.75 -8.14
C ASP A 209 11.60 2.90 -9.16
N GLY A 210 12.40 3.96 -9.09
CA GLY A 210 12.33 5.09 -10.02
C GLY A 210 12.79 4.77 -11.44
N ASN A 211 13.64 3.76 -11.61
CA ASN A 211 14.19 3.38 -12.94
C ASN A 211 13.54 2.11 -13.51
N ASP A 212 12.58 1.51 -12.79
CA ASP A 212 11.96 0.27 -13.20
C ASP A 212 10.88 0.55 -14.25
N ILE A 213 11.17 0.13 -15.48
CA ILE A 213 10.23 0.21 -16.58
C ILE A 213 9.35 -1.05 -16.54
N PRO A 214 8.01 -0.93 -16.50
CA PRO A 214 7.13 -2.08 -16.46
C PRO A 214 7.31 -2.91 -17.75
N LEU A 215 7.78 -4.14 -17.60
CA LEU A 215 7.90 -5.08 -18.70
C LEU A 215 6.51 -5.61 -19.10
N ARG A 216 6.27 -5.76 -20.40
CA ARG A 216 5.13 -6.53 -20.88
C ARG A 216 5.32 -7.99 -20.48
N SER A 217 4.21 -8.66 -20.14
CA SER A 217 4.22 -10.00 -19.52
C SER A 217 4.87 -11.10 -20.36
N ASN A 218 5.10 -10.88 -21.67
CA ASN A 218 5.74 -11.84 -22.57
C ASN A 218 6.74 -11.11 -23.49
N PRO A 219 8.02 -10.96 -23.10
CA PRO A 219 9.03 -10.48 -24.03
C PRO A 219 9.20 -11.50 -25.16
N VAL A 220 8.93 -11.10 -26.40
CA VAL A 220 9.18 -11.93 -27.57
C VAL A 220 10.62 -11.73 -27.99
N SER A 221 11.45 -12.77 -27.87
CA SER A 221 12.81 -12.76 -28.39
C SER A 221 12.77 -12.73 -29.92
N LEU A 222 13.21 -11.62 -30.53
CA LEU A 222 13.30 -11.45 -31.97
C LEU A 222 14.76 -11.32 -32.39
N TRP A 223 15.10 -11.93 -33.53
CA TRP A 223 16.42 -11.84 -34.13
C TRP A 223 16.29 -11.17 -35.50
N LYS A 224 17.15 -10.19 -35.79
CA LYS A 224 17.21 -9.48 -37.07
C LYS A 224 18.65 -9.48 -37.55
N SER A 225 18.89 -9.96 -38.77
CA SER A 225 20.19 -9.86 -39.42
C SER A 225 20.42 -8.41 -39.87
N LEU A 226 21.62 -7.88 -39.57
CA LEU A 226 22.06 -6.55 -39.96
C LEU A 226 23.40 -6.66 -40.72
N PRO A 227 23.66 -5.78 -41.70
CA PRO A 227 24.97 -5.70 -42.34
C PRO A 227 26.03 -5.25 -41.33
N GLU A 228 27.27 -5.70 -41.52
CA GLU A 228 28.37 -5.55 -40.55
C GLU A 228 28.76 -4.09 -40.22
N GLY A 229 28.29 -3.12 -41.00
CA GLY A 229 28.53 -1.69 -40.78
C GLY A 229 27.38 -0.90 -40.13
N GLU A 230 26.21 -1.50 -39.91
CA GLU A 230 25.03 -0.78 -39.39
C GLU A 230 24.95 -0.85 -37.86
N THR A 231 24.78 0.31 -37.21
CA THR A 231 24.62 0.39 -35.75
C THR A 231 23.15 0.25 -35.36
N PHE A 232 22.83 -0.75 -34.55
CA PHE A 232 21.46 -0.99 -34.08
C PHE A 232 21.13 -0.16 -32.83
N THR A 233 20.25 0.83 -32.97
CA THR A 233 19.88 1.71 -31.85
C THR A 233 18.73 1.15 -31.01
N PRO A 234 18.61 1.50 -29.70
CA PRO A 234 17.46 1.09 -28.89
C PRO A 234 16.11 1.57 -29.44
N GLN A 235 16.10 2.70 -30.17
CA GLN A 235 14.91 3.22 -30.83
C GLN A 235 14.49 2.34 -32.01
N GLU A 236 15.44 1.81 -32.79
CA GLU A 236 15.16 0.82 -33.84
C GLU A 236 14.68 -0.52 -33.25
N ALA A 237 15.28 -0.95 -32.15
CA ALA A 237 14.82 -2.13 -31.40
C ALA A 237 13.36 -1.97 -30.95
N ALA A 238 13.00 -0.81 -30.40
CA ALA A 238 11.64 -0.49 -30.00
C ALA A 238 10.67 -0.53 -31.19
N LYS A 239 11.05 0.05 -32.34
CA LYS A 239 10.25 0.00 -33.58
C LYS A 239 9.99 -1.44 -34.04
N ILE A 240 11.00 -2.31 -34.03
CA ILE A 240 10.86 -3.73 -34.43
C ILE A 240 9.98 -4.50 -33.45
N LEU A 241 10.17 -4.28 -32.14
CA LEU A 241 9.36 -4.90 -31.09
C LEU A 241 7.93 -4.35 -31.04
N LYS A 242 7.61 -3.29 -31.80
CA LYS A 242 6.37 -2.50 -31.69
C LYS A 242 6.16 -2.00 -30.26
N TRP A 243 7.26 -1.63 -29.61
CA TRP A 243 7.29 -1.05 -28.27
C TRP A 243 7.43 0.47 -28.36
N PRO A 244 6.84 1.22 -27.41
CA PRO A 244 7.16 2.64 -27.27
C PRO A 244 8.65 2.81 -26.97
N SER A 245 9.21 3.94 -27.38
CA SER A 245 10.62 4.24 -27.09
C SER A 245 10.83 4.37 -25.57
N ILE A 246 12.07 4.15 -25.10
CA ILE A 246 12.38 4.28 -23.67
C ILE A 246 12.10 5.70 -23.15
N GLU A 247 12.31 6.70 -24.00
CA GLU A 247 11.99 8.10 -23.72
C GLU A 247 10.49 8.31 -23.57
N GLU A 248 9.69 7.77 -24.49
CA GLU A 248 8.22 7.80 -24.39
C GLU A 248 7.72 7.10 -23.13
N LEU A 249 8.33 5.98 -22.73
CA LEU A 249 7.97 5.26 -21.50
C LEU A 249 8.25 6.11 -20.26
N ASN A 250 9.40 6.76 -20.19
CA ASN A 250 9.75 7.66 -19.09
C ASN A 250 8.80 8.88 -19.06
N MET A 251 8.49 9.47 -20.21
CA MET A 251 7.50 10.56 -20.30
C MET A 251 6.12 10.10 -19.85
N ARG A 252 5.69 8.89 -20.22
CA ARG A 252 4.41 8.31 -19.79
C ARG A 252 4.36 8.09 -18.30
N GLN A 253 5.41 7.54 -17.70
CA GLN A 253 5.51 7.37 -16.25
C GLN A 253 5.35 8.73 -15.56
N ASN A 254 6.11 9.74 -15.99
CA ASN A 254 6.00 11.10 -15.47
C ASN A 254 4.60 11.70 -15.65
N ALA A 255 3.97 11.54 -16.83
CA ALA A 255 2.63 12.06 -17.10
C ALA A 255 1.53 11.40 -16.27
N THR A 256 1.62 10.09 -16.02
CA THR A 256 0.62 9.37 -15.20
C THR A 256 0.58 9.84 -13.75
N HIS A 257 1.65 10.46 -13.25
CA HIS A 257 1.70 11.03 -11.90
C HIS A 257 0.82 12.27 -11.73
N PHE A 258 0.67 13.08 -12.79
CA PHE A 258 -0.09 14.33 -12.71
C PHE A 258 -1.61 14.12 -12.67
N HIS A 259 -2.15 13.11 -13.36
CA HIS A 259 -3.60 12.95 -13.49
C HIS A 259 -4.31 12.24 -12.34
N LYS A 260 -3.60 11.46 -11.51
CA LYS A 260 -4.28 10.64 -10.48
C LYS A 260 -4.59 11.37 -9.18
N THR A 261 -4.11 12.61 -9.00
CA THR A 261 -4.28 13.36 -7.73
C THR A 261 -5.35 14.46 -7.78
N SER A 262 -5.88 14.78 -8.96
CA SER A 262 -6.90 15.84 -9.14
C SER A 262 -8.33 15.34 -9.34
N ASP A 263 -8.53 14.09 -9.76
CA ASP A 263 -9.78 13.72 -10.45
C ASP A 263 -10.86 13.09 -9.57
N GLU A 264 -10.57 12.72 -8.31
CA GLU A 264 -11.59 12.07 -7.46
C GLU A 264 -12.61 13.05 -6.83
N HIS A 265 -12.45 14.37 -6.98
CA HIS A 265 -13.43 15.34 -6.47
C HIS A 265 -13.84 16.46 -7.45
N LYS A 266 -13.33 16.50 -8.68
CA LYS A 266 -13.71 17.54 -9.67
C LYS A 266 -14.73 17.11 -10.71
N ASP A 267 -15.14 15.85 -10.73
CA ASP A 267 -15.93 15.28 -11.83
C ASP A 267 -17.44 15.54 -11.76
N LEU A 268 -17.88 16.62 -11.10
CA LEU A 268 -19.30 16.92 -10.90
C LEU A 268 -19.82 18.22 -11.55
N ASN A 269 -18.97 19.08 -12.13
CA ASN A 269 -19.44 20.39 -12.62
C ASN A 269 -18.93 20.84 -14.00
N GLU A 270 -18.18 20.03 -14.74
CA GLU A 270 -17.68 20.43 -16.07
C GLU A 270 -18.51 19.77 -17.19
N ASP A 271 -19.34 20.62 -17.80
CA ASP A 271 -20.09 20.46 -19.06
C ASP A 271 -21.25 19.45 -19.07
N GLU A 272 -22.05 19.39 -18.00
CA GLU A 272 -23.36 18.73 -18.03
C GLU A 272 -24.44 19.71 -18.55
N GLU A 273 -24.96 19.46 -19.75
CA GLU A 273 -26.05 20.24 -20.35
C GLU A 273 -27.40 19.59 -19.98
N LEU A 274 -28.33 20.36 -19.41
CA LEU A 274 -29.68 19.90 -19.13
C LEU A 274 -30.45 19.73 -20.46
N ILE A 275 -30.82 18.49 -20.79
CA ILE A 275 -31.62 18.17 -22.00
C ILE A 275 -33.11 18.30 -21.70
N SER A 276 -33.57 17.72 -20.59
CA SER A 276 -34.99 17.67 -20.26
C SER A 276 -35.22 17.66 -18.76
N SER A 277 -36.35 18.24 -18.37
CA SER A 277 -36.86 18.20 -17.00
C SER A 277 -38.27 17.62 -17.04
N SER A 278 -38.49 16.52 -16.32
CA SER A 278 -39.80 15.86 -16.23
C SER A 278 -40.19 15.71 -14.76
N PRO A 279 -41.07 16.58 -14.22
CA PRO A 279 -41.44 16.55 -12.81
C PRO A 279 -42.32 15.36 -12.42
N SER A 280 -42.89 14.63 -13.39
CA SER A 280 -43.63 13.38 -13.13
C SER A 280 -42.70 12.19 -12.83
N GLU A 281 -41.41 12.39 -13.07
CA GLU A 281 -40.42 11.34 -13.25
C GLU A 281 -39.37 11.34 -12.13
N VAL A 282 -39.81 11.75 -10.93
CA VAL A 282 -39.01 11.80 -9.70
C VAL A 282 -38.72 10.38 -9.20
N GLY A 283 -37.44 10.10 -8.92
CA GLY A 283 -36.97 8.79 -8.51
C GLY A 283 -35.99 8.85 -7.35
N LYS A 284 -35.80 7.73 -6.64
CA LYS A 284 -34.82 7.63 -5.54
C LYS A 284 -33.39 7.34 -6.00
N ARG A 285 -33.18 7.11 -7.31
CA ARG A 285 -31.91 6.67 -7.88
C ARG A 285 -31.49 7.65 -8.97
N VAL A 286 -30.18 7.90 -9.03
CA VAL A 286 -29.55 8.58 -10.16
C VAL A 286 -29.21 7.51 -11.20
N PHE A 287 -29.68 7.68 -12.43
CA PHE A 287 -29.34 6.78 -13.53
C PHE A 287 -28.25 7.40 -14.37
N ARG A 288 -27.21 6.64 -14.71
CA ARG A 288 -26.18 7.05 -15.65
C ARG A 288 -26.22 6.10 -16.84
N LEU A 289 -26.56 6.62 -18.01
CA LEU A 289 -26.55 5.88 -19.27
C LEU A 289 -25.40 6.38 -20.12
N ILE A 290 -24.75 5.47 -20.85
CA ILE A 290 -23.69 5.81 -21.80
C ILE A 290 -24.19 5.36 -23.15
N ASP A 291 -24.34 6.31 -24.08
CA ASP A 291 -24.61 5.97 -25.46
C ASP A 291 -23.32 5.41 -26.08
N LEU A 292 -23.35 4.13 -26.48
CA LEU A 292 -22.19 3.43 -27.04
C LEU A 292 -21.77 3.98 -28.41
N SER A 293 -22.68 4.63 -29.13
CA SER A 293 -22.43 5.15 -30.47
C SER A 293 -21.71 6.51 -30.41
N THR A 294 -22.24 7.44 -29.62
CA THR A 294 -21.70 8.80 -29.48
C THR A 294 -20.66 8.92 -28.37
N GLY A 295 -20.68 8.00 -27.39
CA GLY A 295 -19.90 8.11 -26.17
C GLY A 295 -20.43 9.15 -25.18
N ASN A 296 -21.62 9.71 -25.43
CA ASN A 296 -22.25 10.70 -24.55
C ASN A 296 -22.78 10.02 -23.28
N VAL A 297 -22.59 10.67 -22.13
CA VAL A 297 -23.06 10.18 -20.84
C VAL A 297 -24.30 10.96 -20.44
N TYR A 298 -25.44 10.28 -20.36
CA TYR A 298 -26.68 10.85 -19.87
C TYR A 298 -26.82 10.55 -18.37
N ARG A 299 -27.08 11.57 -17.56
CA ARG A 299 -27.34 11.42 -16.13
C ARG A 299 -28.75 11.89 -15.84
N ARG A 300 -29.55 11.05 -15.19
CA ARG A 300 -30.86 11.44 -14.68
C ARG A 300 -30.82 11.56 -13.17
N ASP A 301 -31.10 12.75 -12.67
CA ASP A 301 -31.11 13.04 -11.24
C ASP A 301 -32.43 12.66 -10.58
N THR A 302 -32.43 12.67 -9.24
CA THR A 302 -33.60 12.31 -8.44
C THR A 302 -34.80 13.21 -8.68
N GLY A 303 -34.58 14.46 -9.12
CA GLY A 303 -35.63 15.42 -9.50
C GLY A 303 -36.30 15.14 -10.85
N GLY A 304 -35.83 14.16 -11.63
CA GLY A 304 -36.33 13.88 -12.98
C GLY A 304 -35.61 14.65 -14.10
N ASP A 305 -34.61 15.47 -13.75
CA ASP A 305 -33.77 16.21 -14.69
C ASP A 305 -32.77 15.27 -15.39
N ILE A 306 -32.65 15.39 -16.71
CA ILE A 306 -31.72 14.63 -17.55
C ILE A 306 -30.64 15.55 -18.08
N TYR A 307 -29.40 15.27 -17.69
CA TYR A 307 -28.18 15.94 -18.12
C TYR A 307 -27.47 15.10 -19.17
N VAL A 308 -26.75 15.74 -20.08
CA VAL A 308 -25.80 15.08 -20.99
C VAL A 308 -24.41 15.66 -20.83
N LYS A 309 -23.43 14.78 -20.70
CA LYS A 309 -22.01 15.10 -20.84
C LYS A 309 -21.60 14.64 -22.23
N ARG A 310 -21.45 15.59 -23.15
CA ARG A 310 -21.00 15.29 -24.52
C ARG A 310 -19.50 14.97 -24.49
N LYS A 311 -19.10 13.88 -25.15
CA LYS A 311 -17.67 13.56 -25.27
C LYS A 311 -17.02 14.63 -26.15
N LYS A 312 -16.03 15.37 -25.63
CA LYS A 312 -15.23 16.29 -26.46
C LYS A 312 -14.59 15.45 -27.57
N SER A 313 -14.96 15.72 -28.82
CA SER A 313 -14.35 15.08 -29.98
C SER A 313 -12.88 15.48 -29.98
N THR A 314 -12.00 14.51 -29.73
CA THR A 314 -10.57 14.70 -29.94
C THR A 314 -10.35 14.78 -31.45
N THR A 315 -10.27 16.00 -31.98
CA THR A 315 -9.83 16.26 -33.34
C THR A 315 -8.32 16.21 -33.41
#